data_AF-A0A2N9K8T3-F1
#
_entry.id   AF-A0A2N9K8T3-F1
#
_cell.length_a   1.000
_cell.length_b   1.000
_cell.length_c   1.000
_cell.angle_alpha   90.00
_cell.angle_beta   90.00
_cell.angle_gamma   90.00
#
_symmetry.space_group_name_H-M   'P 1'
#
loop_
_entity.id
_entity.type
_entity.pdbx_description
1 polymer ?
#
loop_
_entity_poly.entity_id
_entity_poly.type
_entity_poly.pdbx_seq_one_letter_code
_entity_poly.pdbx_strand_id
1 'polypeptide(L)'
;MKKKDFVTMLIGTISGFFFAIGMCMALLPEWHARTPGIVFGVMGMVGSLVAFLIRRKMEGKPLWTWNTRIVLISLFGLLGATIFGIGMVMSMVWNMIIFGIIIGFVGIVMLVTLFPMIKGFEE
;
A
#
# COMPACT_ATOMS: atom_id res chain seq x y z
N MET A 1 12.11 14.35 17.06
CA MET A 1 12.23 13.63 15.77
C MET A 1 13.49 14.09 15.06
N LYS A 2 14.25 13.19 14.42
CA LYS A 2 15.40 13.62 13.61
C LYS A 2 14.87 14.24 12.31
N LYS A 3 15.57 15.26 11.77
CA LYS A 3 15.20 15.91 10.49
C LYS A 3 14.97 14.91 9.36
N LYS A 4 15.69 13.79 9.41
CA LYS A 4 15.59 12.67 8.47
C LYS A 4 14.19 12.04 8.46
N ASP A 5 13.63 11.73 9.63
CA ASP A 5 12.32 11.06 9.75
C ASP A 5 11.16 11.95 9.28
N PHE A 6 11.27 13.25 9.53
CA PHE A 6 10.27 14.22 9.08
C PHE A 6 10.24 14.29 7.54
N VAL A 7 11.40 14.36 6.88
CA VAL A 7 11.49 14.40 5.42
C VAL A 7 10.95 13.12 4.77
N THR A 8 11.25 11.94 5.34
CA THR A 8 10.73 10.67 4.81
C THR A 8 9.26 10.41 5.11
N MET A 9 8.71 11.01 6.16
CA MET A 9 7.27 11.02 6.39
C MET A 9 6.58 11.93 5.36
N LEU A 10 7.08 13.15 5.17
CA LEU A 10 6.47 14.15 4.28
C LEU A 10 6.49 13.71 2.81
N ILE A 11 7.64 13.25 2.30
CA ILE A 11 7.77 12.70 0.94
C ILE A 11 6.90 11.45 0.77
N GLY A 12 6.81 10.59 1.79
CA GLY A 12 5.97 9.39 1.77
C GLY A 12 4.48 9.72 1.68
N THR A 13 4.01 10.66 2.49
CA THR A 13 2.60 11.07 2.49
C THR A 13 2.21 11.77 1.19
N ILE A 14 3.05 12.68 0.67
CA ILE A 14 2.78 13.37 -0.59
C ILE A 14 2.74 12.37 -1.76
N SER A 15 3.74 11.48 -1.87
CA SER A 15 3.76 10.48 -2.94
C SER A 15 2.58 9.51 -2.86
N GLY A 16 2.22 9.06 -1.66
CA GLY A 16 1.06 8.20 -1.44
C GLY A 16 -0.26 8.87 -1.83
N PHE A 17 -0.43 10.16 -1.49
CA PHE A 17 -1.61 10.93 -1.85
C PHE A 17 -1.75 11.09 -3.37
N PHE A 18 -0.66 11.46 -4.06
CA PHE A 18 -0.65 11.57 -5.53
C PHE A 18 -0.92 10.23 -6.20
N PHE A 19 -0.38 9.13 -5.67
CA PHE A 19 -0.63 7.79 -6.18
C PHE A 19 -2.11 7.38 -6.02
N ALA A 20 -2.72 7.64 -4.86
CA ALA A 20 -4.12 7.32 -4.61
C ALA A 20 -5.06 8.09 -5.55
N ILE A 21 -4.85 9.40 -5.72
CA ILE A 21 -5.65 10.21 -6.66
C ILE A 21 -5.46 9.75 -8.10
N GLY A 22 -4.22 9.45 -8.51
CA GLY A 22 -3.94 8.94 -9.85
C GLY A 22 -4.68 7.65 -10.16
N MET A 23 -4.71 6.70 -9.21
CA MET A 23 -5.47 5.46 -9.35
C MET A 23 -6.99 5.70 -9.44
N CYS A 24 -7.54 6.60 -8.62
CA CYS A 24 -8.96 6.96 -8.68
C CYS A 24 -9.34 7.59 -10.03
N MET A 25 -8.54 8.53 -10.54
CA MET A 25 -8.76 9.17 -11.85
C MET A 25 -8.63 8.19 -13.03
N ALA A 26 -7.80 7.16 -12.90
CA ALA A 26 -7.62 6.14 -13.93
C ALA A 26 -8.77 5.11 -13.96
N LEU A 27 -9.32 4.76 -12.80
CA LEU A 27 -10.36 3.73 -12.68
C LEU A 27 -11.78 4.27 -12.88
N LEU A 28 -12.07 5.52 -12.53
CA LEU A 28 -13.41 6.10 -12.68
C LEU A 28 -13.63 6.59 -14.12
N PRO A 29 -14.40 5.88 -14.96
CA PRO A 29 -14.60 6.27 -16.36
C PRO A 29 -15.37 7.59 -16.51
N GLU A 30 -16.11 7.97 -15.46
CA GLU A 30 -16.99 9.15 -15.41
C GLU A 30 -16.21 10.47 -15.48
N TRP A 31 -14.92 10.45 -15.14
CA TRP A 31 -14.07 11.64 -15.17
C TRP A 31 -13.47 11.90 -16.55
N HIS A 32 -13.60 10.95 -17.51
CA HIS A 32 -12.96 10.99 -18.84
C HIS A 32 -11.44 11.32 -18.79
N ALA A 33 -10.83 11.12 -17.62
CA ALA A 33 -9.50 11.59 -17.25
C ALA A 33 -8.52 10.41 -17.14
N ARG A 34 -8.72 9.37 -17.96
CA ARG A 34 -7.91 8.15 -17.90
C ARG A 34 -6.43 8.43 -18.18
N THR A 35 -6.15 9.19 -19.24
CA THR A 35 -4.79 9.59 -19.63
C THR A 35 -4.09 10.41 -18.54
N PRO A 36 -4.67 11.50 -18.01
CA PRO A 36 -4.04 12.23 -16.91
C PRO A 36 -3.96 11.40 -15.62
N GLY A 37 -4.95 10.56 -15.30
CA GLY A 37 -4.93 9.68 -14.14
C GLY A 37 -3.74 8.70 -14.15
N ILE A 38 -3.43 8.10 -15.31
CA ILE A 38 -2.24 7.25 -15.48
C ILE A 38 -0.96 8.06 -15.25
N VAL A 39 -0.87 9.28 -15.80
CA VAL A 39 0.32 10.13 -15.62
C VAL A 39 0.54 10.48 -14.14
N PHE A 40 -0.51 10.89 -13.43
CA PHE A 40 -0.42 11.18 -11.99
C PHE A 40 -0.12 9.92 -11.16
N GLY A 41 -0.70 8.77 -11.52
CA GLY A 41 -0.41 7.48 -10.88
C GLY A 41 1.04 7.05 -11.07
N VAL A 42 1.59 7.19 -12.29
CA VAL A 42 3.01 6.91 -12.57
C VAL A 42 3.91 7.87 -11.81
N MET A 43 3.59 9.17 -11.77
CA MET A 43 4.35 10.14 -10.95
C MET A 43 4.31 9.78 -9.46
N GLY A 44 3.15 9.36 -8.93
CA GLY A 44 3.01 8.89 -7.55
C GLY A 44 3.84 7.63 -7.27
N MET A 45 3.88 6.68 -8.22
CA MET A 45 4.70 5.47 -8.13
C MET A 45 6.21 5.78 -8.17
N VAL A 46 6.64 6.68 -9.05
CA VAL A 46 8.02 7.16 -9.08
C VAL A 46 8.36 7.88 -7.77
N GLY A 47 7.44 8.69 -7.25
CA GLY A 47 7.60 9.37 -5.96
C GLY A 47 7.76 8.40 -4.79
N SER A 48 6.99 7.32 -4.76
CA SER A 48 7.08 6.30 -3.70
C SER A 48 8.36 5.46 -3.80
N LEU A 49 8.84 5.19 -5.02
CA LEU A 49 10.16 4.59 -5.26
C LEU A 49 11.29 5.50 -4.77
N VAL A 50 11.23 6.79 -5.08
CA VAL A 50 12.22 7.77 -4.59
C VAL A 50 12.18 7.86 -3.06
N ALA A 51 11.00 7.87 -2.45
CA ALA A 51 10.82 7.84 -1.01
C ALA A 51 11.50 6.61 -0.38
N PHE A 52 11.35 5.44 -1.01
CA PHE A 52 11.96 4.19 -0.59
C PHE A 52 13.49 4.22 -0.69
N LEU A 53 14.03 4.74 -1.80
CA LEU A 53 15.47 4.90 -1.98
C LEU A 53 16.09 5.86 -0.96
N ILE A 54 15.42 6.99 -0.67
CA ILE A 54 15.87 7.96 0.34
C ILE A 54 15.87 7.30 1.73
N ARG A 55 14.80 6.58 2.09
CA ARG A 55 14.75 5.82 3.37
C ARG A 55 15.94 4.86 3.49
N ARG A 56 16.20 4.07 2.45
CA ARG A 56 17.34 3.13 2.45
C ARG A 56 18.69 3.82 2.53
N LYS A 57 18.90 4.88 1.76
CA LYS A 57 20.16 5.65 1.79
C LYS A 57 20.42 6.25 3.18
N MET A 58 19.35 6.67 3.88
CA MET A 58 19.47 7.23 5.22
C MET A 58 19.67 6.18 6.32
N GLU A 59 19.16 4.96 6.14
CA GLU A 59 19.37 3.85 7.07
C GLU A 59 20.74 3.18 6.92
N GLY A 60 21.45 3.39 5.81
CA GLY A 60 22.79 2.82 5.57
C GLY A 60 22.82 1.29 5.50
N LYS A 61 21.65 0.65 5.40
CA LYS A 61 21.46 -0.79 5.36
C LYS A 61 21.48 -1.29 3.90
N PRO A 62 21.98 -2.51 3.64
CA PRO A 62 22.03 -3.08 2.30
C PRO A 62 20.63 -3.17 1.66
N LEU A 63 20.58 -2.95 0.34
CA LEU A 63 19.37 -2.96 -0.49
C LEU A 63 18.61 -4.29 -0.47
N TRP A 64 19.20 -5.38 0.00
CA TRP A 64 18.52 -6.67 -0.01
C TRP A 64 19.23 -7.65 0.92
N THR A 65 18.76 -7.78 2.15
CA THR A 65 19.02 -9.00 2.92
C THR A 65 17.94 -9.99 2.52
N TRP A 66 18.30 -11.02 1.75
CA TRP A 66 17.38 -12.13 1.43
C TRP A 66 17.08 -12.86 2.72
N ASN A 67 16.07 -12.38 3.44
CA ASN A 67 15.54 -13.05 4.61
C ASN A 67 14.19 -13.63 4.22
N THR A 68 14.04 -14.94 4.33
CA THR A 68 12.79 -15.66 4.11
C THR A 68 11.63 -15.01 4.86
N ARG A 69 11.89 -14.43 6.04
CA ARG A 69 10.91 -13.68 6.83
C ARG A 69 10.35 -12.46 6.09
N ILE A 70 11.19 -11.68 5.41
CA ILE A 70 10.76 -10.48 4.66
C ILE A 70 9.90 -10.89 3.48
N VAL A 71 10.31 -11.93 2.76
CA VAL A 71 9.55 -12.48 1.63
C VAL A 71 8.18 -12.98 2.11
N LEU A 72 8.14 -13.73 3.22
CA LEU A 72 6.90 -14.24 3.80
C LEU A 72 5.95 -13.10 4.23
N ILE A 73 6.48 -12.08 4.90
CA ILE A 73 5.71 -10.90 5.31
C ILE A 73 5.14 -10.18 4.08
N SER A 74 5.96 -9.96 3.05
CA SER A 74 5.52 -9.27 1.83
C SER A 74 4.43 -10.05 1.08
N LEU A 75 4.55 -11.38 1.03
CA LEU A 75 3.57 -12.25 0.39
C LEU A 75 2.26 -12.29 1.19
N PHE A 76 2.35 -12.35 2.52
CA PHE A 76 1.18 -12.28 3.40
C PHE A 76 0.45 -10.93 3.27
N GLY A 77 1.19 -9.82 3.15
CA GLY A 77 0.61 -8.50 2.87
C GLY A 77 -0.11 -8.44 1.52
N LEU A 78 0.47 -9.03 0.48
CA LEU A 78 -0.15 -9.10 -0.84
C LEU A 78 -1.45 -9.93 -0.81
N LEU A 79 -1.43 -11.07 -0.12
CA LEU A 79 -2.62 -11.91 0.06
C LEU A 79 -3.72 -11.17 0.84
N GLY A 80 -3.38 -10.53 1.96
CA GLY A 80 -4.33 -9.77 2.77
C GLY A 80 -4.97 -8.61 1.99
N ALA A 81 -4.18 -7.86 1.22
CA ALA A 81 -4.68 -6.78 0.37
C ALA A 81 -5.60 -7.29 -0.76
N THR A 82 -5.27 -8.45 -1.34
CA THR A 82 -6.10 -9.08 -2.38
C THR A 82 -7.44 -9.55 -1.83
N ILE A 83 -7.44 -10.21 -0.66
CA ILE A 83 -8.67 -10.67 0.03
C ILE A 83 -9.56 -9.48 0.40
N PHE A 84 -8.97 -8.40 0.92
CA PHE A 84 -9.70 -7.16 1.20
C PHE A 84 -10.32 -6.57 -0.08
N GLY A 85 -9.55 -6.51 -1.18
CA GLY A 85 -10.04 -6.07 -2.48
C GLY A 85 -11.21 -6.92 -3.01
N ILE A 86 -11.12 -8.24 -2.88
CA ILE A 86 -12.21 -9.16 -3.26
C ILE A 86 -13.47 -8.90 -2.42
N GLY A 87 -13.34 -8.68 -1.12
CA GLY A 87 -14.46 -8.31 -0.26
C GLY A 87 -15.19 -7.04 -0.72
N MET A 88 -14.41 -6.01 -1.12
CA MET A 88 -14.95 -4.77 -1.68
C MET A 88 -15.69 -5.01 -3.03
N VAL A 89 -15.09 -5.80 -3.92
CA VAL A 89 -15.69 -6.14 -5.23
C VAL A 89 -16.98 -6.95 -5.06
N MET A 90 -17.00 -7.94 -4.18
CA MET A 90 -18.22 -8.74 -3.93
C MET A 90 -19.37 -7.91 -3.36
N SER A 91 -19.05 -6.91 -2.51
CA SER A 91 -20.04 -6.00 -1.95
C SER A 91 -20.63 -5.05 -3.02
N MET A 92 -19.77 -4.43 -3.83
CA MET A 92 -20.21 -3.39 -4.78
C MET A 92 -20.67 -3.92 -6.15
N VAL A 93 -20.06 -4.99 -6.66
CA VAL A 93 -20.34 -5.50 -8.01
C VAL A 93 -21.35 -6.65 -7.98
N TRP A 94 -21.26 -7.54 -6.99
CA TRP A 94 -22.10 -8.76 -6.92
C TRP A 94 -23.29 -8.65 -5.97
N ASN A 95 -23.49 -7.50 -5.29
CA ASN A 95 -24.58 -7.26 -4.32
C ASN A 95 -24.63 -8.28 -3.16
N MET A 96 -23.55 -9.06 -2.95
CA MET A 96 -23.45 -10.05 -1.88
C MET A 96 -22.88 -9.39 -0.63
N ILE A 97 -23.60 -8.41 -0.09
CA ILE A 97 -23.13 -7.50 0.97
C ILE A 97 -22.65 -8.28 2.21
N ILE A 98 -23.39 -9.30 2.63
CA ILE A 98 -23.07 -10.10 3.83
C ILE A 98 -21.73 -10.82 3.64
N PHE A 99 -21.54 -11.52 2.52
CA PHE A 99 -20.30 -12.23 2.22
C PHE A 99 -19.13 -11.27 2.00
N GLY A 100 -19.37 -10.13 1.33
CA GLY A 100 -18.38 -9.09 1.12
C GLY A 100 -17.84 -8.50 2.43
N ILE A 101 -18.71 -8.24 3.42
CA ILE A 101 -18.31 -7.76 4.74
C ILE A 101 -17.47 -8.80 5.49
N ILE A 102 -17.89 -10.07 5.47
CA ILE A 102 -17.16 -11.15 6.17
C ILE A 102 -15.74 -11.29 5.59
N ILE A 103 -15.63 -11.37 4.25
CA ILE A 103 -14.34 -11.51 3.56
C ILE A 103 -13.49 -10.25 3.74
N GLY A 104 -14.10 -9.06 3.64
CA GLY A 104 -13.43 -7.80 3.90
C GLY A 104 -12.89 -7.69 5.32
N PHE A 105 -13.65 -8.13 6.32
CA PHE A 105 -13.23 -8.17 7.72
C PHE A 105 -12.04 -9.11 7.92
N VAL A 106 -12.10 -10.32 7.32
CA VAL A 106 -10.96 -11.25 7.33
C VAL A 106 -9.72 -10.62 6.70
N GLY A 107 -9.87 -9.91 5.58
CA GLY A 107 -8.79 -9.17 4.92
C GLY A 107 -8.17 -8.09 5.83
N ILE A 108 -8.99 -7.30 6.53
CA ILE A 108 -8.52 -6.29 7.50
C ILE A 108 -7.75 -6.95 8.65
N VAL A 109 -8.28 -8.04 9.23
CA VAL A 109 -7.61 -8.76 10.32
C VAL A 109 -6.24 -9.31 9.87
N MET A 110 -6.16 -9.85 8.65
CA MET A 110 -4.88 -10.25 8.05
C MET A 110 -3.91 -9.07 7.91
N LEU A 111 -4.38 -7.91 7.44
CA LEU A 111 -3.54 -6.73 7.30
C LEU A 111 -3.09 -6.15 8.65
N VAL A 112 -3.93 -6.17 9.68
CA VAL A 112 -3.56 -5.72 11.03
C VAL A 112 -2.51 -6.63 11.65
N THR A 113 -2.58 -7.94 11.41
CA THR A 113 -1.56 -8.89 11.91
C THR A 113 -0.19 -8.75 11.24
N LEU A 114 -0.06 -8.02 10.12
CA LEU A 114 1.27 -7.65 9.59
C LEU A 114 2.04 -6.71 10.52
N PHE A 115 1.37 -5.79 11.22
CA PHE A 115 2.03 -4.83 12.10
C PHE A 115 2.91 -5.50 13.18
N PRO A 116 2.39 -6.44 14.00
CA PRO A 116 3.21 -7.15 14.97
C PRO A 116 4.24 -8.06 14.30
N MET A 117 3.96 -8.58 13.11
CA MET A 117 4.91 -9.43 12.39
C MET A 117 6.13 -8.66 11.85
N ILE A 118 5.96 -7.39 11.50
CA ILE A 118 7.01 -6.49 11.01
C ILE A 118 7.83 -5.90 12.16
N LYS A 119 7.16 -5.36 13.20
CA LYS A 119 7.86 -4.76 14.34
C LYS A 119 8.42 -5.80 15.32
N GLY A 120 7.91 -7.04 15.27
CA GLY A 120 8.06 -7.97 16.39
C GLY A 120 7.14 -7.52 17.53
N PHE A 121 6.75 -8.46 18.39
CA PHE A 121 6.26 -8.10 19.72
C PHE A 121 7.47 -7.54 20.47
N GLU A 122 7.69 -6.24 20.34
CA GLU A 122 8.57 -5.48 21.22
C GLU A 122 7.79 -5.42 22.55
N GLU A 123 8.21 -6.21 23.54
CA GLU A 123 7.93 -5.91 24.95
C GLU A 123 8.55 -4.55 25.31
#